data_AF-A0A7V3M5M8-F1
#
_entry.id   AF-A0A7V3M5M8-F1
#
_cell.length_a   1.000
_cell.length_b   1.000
_cell.length_c   1.000
_cell.angle_alpha   90.00
_cell.angle_beta   90.00
_cell.angle_gamma   90.00
#
_symmetry.space_group_name_H-M   'P 1'
#
loop_
_entity.id
_entity.type
_entity.pdbx_description
1 polymer ?
#
loop_
_entity_poly.entity_id
_entity_poly.type
_entity_poly.pdbx_seq_one_letter_code
_entity_poly.pdbx_strand_id
1 'polypeptide(L)'
;MRALLFMLMSVTAAGAAIAGEAPRNDAYTSLTARDAAACARACADDGICMAWRLYRDNACALSAVVPAAVDADALASGFAPRAPSFLQRATPFVHHPSATEPQPEASLASEHEDVAAAAPEDDSVLLGGPDEAALRLR
;
A
#
# COMPACT_ATOMS: atom_id res chain seq x y z
N MET A 1 -24.68 69.49 8.63
CA MET A 1 -25.72 68.48 8.94
C MET A 1 -25.63 67.37 7.91
N ARG A 2 -25.56 66.12 8.38
CA ARG A 2 -25.76 64.86 7.63
C ARG A 2 -24.67 64.52 6.60
N ALA A 3 -24.09 63.33 6.54
CA ALA A 3 -23.99 62.15 7.38
C ALA A 3 -22.83 61.39 6.69
N LEU A 4 -21.67 61.16 7.30
CA LEU A 4 -21.41 59.97 8.10
C LEU A 4 -22.16 58.72 7.54
N LEU A 5 -21.86 58.35 6.28
CA LEU A 5 -22.08 56.98 5.81
C LEU A 5 -20.82 56.16 6.13
N PHE A 6 -20.67 55.93 7.43
CA PHE A 6 -19.76 54.94 7.98
C PHE A 6 -20.21 53.55 7.52
N MET A 7 -19.22 52.67 7.31
CA MET A 7 -19.33 51.23 7.48
C MET A 7 -20.46 50.52 6.73
N LEU A 8 -20.09 49.85 5.63
CA LEU A 8 -20.54 48.49 5.37
C LEU A 8 -19.41 47.76 4.62
N MET A 9 -18.31 47.56 5.36
CA MET A 9 -17.30 46.56 5.06
C MET A 9 -17.95 45.19 5.31
N SER A 10 -18.65 44.66 4.31
CA SER A 10 -19.18 43.30 4.33
C SER A 10 -18.05 42.33 3.99
N VAL A 11 -17.15 42.10 4.95
CA VAL A 11 -16.17 41.01 4.85
C VAL A 11 -16.93 39.71 5.17
N THR A 12 -17.54 39.12 4.15
CA THR A 12 -18.02 37.74 4.21
C THR A 12 -16.79 36.83 4.21
N ALA A 13 -16.30 36.51 5.41
CA ALA A 13 -15.37 35.43 5.60
C ALA A 13 -16.12 34.12 5.31
N ALA A 14 -16.03 33.65 4.06
CA ALA A 14 -16.38 32.28 3.71
C ALA A 14 -15.34 31.37 4.38
N GLY A 15 -15.64 30.92 5.59
CA GLY A 15 -14.89 29.85 6.24
C GLY A 15 -15.02 28.60 5.40
N ALA A 16 -13.96 28.22 4.69
CA ALA A 16 -13.86 26.91 4.10
C ALA A 16 -13.84 25.89 5.25
N ALA A 17 -14.96 25.20 5.46
CA ALA A 17 -14.96 23.99 6.26
C ALA A 17 -14.04 23.00 5.55
N ILE A 18 -12.81 22.85 6.03
CA ILE A 18 -12.01 21.66 5.74
C ILE A 18 -12.74 20.51 6.41
N ALA A 19 -13.62 19.84 5.66
CA ALA A 19 -14.12 18.54 6.04
C ALA A 19 -12.91 17.61 6.08
N GLY A 20 -12.29 17.48 7.25
CA GLY A 20 -11.43 16.35 7.53
C GLY A 20 -12.32 15.14 7.47
N GLU A 21 -12.34 14.45 6.34
CA GLU A 21 -12.94 13.12 6.23
C GLU A 21 -12.28 12.27 7.31
N ALA A 22 -13.09 11.84 8.28
CA ALA A 22 -12.63 10.95 9.31
C ALA A 22 -11.99 9.74 8.61
N PRO A 23 -10.79 9.33 9.04
CA PRO A 23 -10.09 8.24 8.38
C PRO A 23 -10.97 6.98 8.36
N ARG A 24 -11.28 6.49 7.16
CA ARG A 24 -12.00 5.23 7.00
C ARG A 24 -11.04 4.09 7.33
N ASN A 25 -11.44 3.24 8.28
CA ASN A 25 -10.87 1.91 8.46
C ASN A 25 -9.33 1.86 8.51
N ASP A 26 -8.70 2.60 9.43
CA ASP A 26 -7.23 2.65 9.64
C ASP A 26 -6.43 3.43 8.58
N ALA A 27 -7.10 4.13 7.67
CA ALA A 27 -6.43 5.10 6.81
C ALA A 27 -5.85 6.24 7.65
N TYR A 28 -4.73 6.83 7.27
CA TYR A 28 -4.25 8.08 7.88
C TYR A 28 -4.62 9.29 7.02
N THR A 29 -4.94 9.06 5.74
CA THR A 29 -5.40 10.10 4.82
C THR A 29 -6.32 9.52 3.75
N SER A 30 -7.11 10.39 3.16
CA SER A 30 -7.97 10.11 2.01
C SER A 30 -7.73 11.17 0.95
N LEU A 31 -7.64 10.75 -0.31
CA LEU A 31 -7.51 11.63 -1.47
C LEU A 31 -8.46 11.18 -2.57
N THR A 32 -8.78 12.06 -3.51
CA THR A 32 -9.58 11.67 -4.69
C THR A 32 -8.67 11.04 -5.73
N ALA A 33 -8.96 9.80 -6.15
CA ALA A 33 -8.23 9.11 -7.22
C ALA A 33 -9.18 8.69 -8.34
N ARG A 34 -8.76 8.89 -9.60
CA ARG A 34 -9.58 8.55 -10.78
C ARG A 34 -9.84 7.04 -10.90
N ASP A 35 -8.87 6.23 -10.49
CA ASP A 35 -8.86 4.79 -10.66
C ASP A 35 -7.91 4.11 -9.65
N ALA A 36 -7.92 2.78 -9.65
CA ALA A 36 -7.12 1.98 -8.73
C ALA A 36 -5.61 2.18 -8.95
N ALA A 37 -5.17 2.40 -10.19
CA ALA A 37 -3.76 2.61 -10.51
C ALA A 37 -3.25 3.97 -10.02
N ALA A 38 -4.09 5.01 -10.06
CA ALA A 38 -3.80 6.31 -9.47
C ALA A 38 -3.71 6.21 -7.93
N CYS A 39 -4.62 5.46 -7.31
CA CYS A 39 -4.60 5.22 -5.86
C CYS A 39 -3.37 4.42 -5.42
N ALA A 40 -3.02 3.37 -6.16
CA ALA A 40 -1.82 2.56 -5.92
C ALA A 40 -0.53 3.38 -6.05
N ARG A 41 -0.43 4.25 -7.08
CA ARG A 41 0.72 5.15 -7.26
C ARG A 41 0.84 6.15 -6.11
N ALA A 42 -0.26 6.77 -5.69
CA ALA A 42 -0.24 7.68 -4.54
C ALA A 42 0.27 6.99 -3.27
N CYS A 43 -0.11 5.73 -3.04
CA CYS A 43 0.45 4.94 -1.94
C CYS A 43 1.93 4.56 -2.14
N ALA A 44 2.36 4.28 -3.37
CA ALA A 44 3.75 3.97 -3.65
C ALA A 44 4.68 5.18 -3.41
N ASP A 45 4.23 6.37 -3.79
CA ASP A 45 4.94 7.65 -3.65
C ASP A 45 4.99 8.14 -2.19
N ASP A 46 4.02 7.72 -1.37
CA ASP A 46 3.99 8.02 0.05
C ASP A 46 4.93 7.07 0.83
N GLY A 47 5.90 7.68 1.54
CA GLY A 47 6.93 6.97 2.28
C GLY A 47 6.42 6.08 3.43
N ILE A 48 5.22 6.36 3.95
CA ILE A 48 4.64 5.64 5.09
C ILE A 48 3.47 4.74 4.70
N CYS A 49 2.96 4.82 3.47
CA CYS A 49 1.83 4.01 3.04
C CYS A 49 2.21 2.53 2.88
N MET A 50 1.45 1.64 3.51
CA MET A 50 1.58 0.19 3.36
C MET A 50 0.42 -0.42 2.57
N ALA A 51 -0.79 0.15 2.67
CA ALA A 51 -1.99 -0.34 2.00
C ALA A 51 -2.86 0.81 1.49
N TRP A 52 -3.61 0.53 0.43
CA TRP A 52 -4.55 1.48 -0.17
C TRP A 52 -5.88 0.81 -0.51
N ARG A 53 -6.96 1.60 -0.49
CA ARG A 53 -8.31 1.20 -0.93
C ARG A 53 -8.94 2.31 -1.76
N LEU A 54 -9.62 1.93 -2.83
CA LEU A 54 -10.44 2.82 -3.65
C LEU A 54 -11.92 2.49 -3.44
N TYR A 55 -12.74 3.52 -3.21
CA TYR A 55 -14.20 3.40 -3.03
C TYR A 55 -14.96 3.96 -4.24
N ARG A 56 -16.29 3.74 -4.26
CA ARG A 56 -17.18 4.17 -5.36
C ARG A 56 -17.29 5.67 -5.56
N ASP A 57 -17.06 6.44 -4.51
CA ASP A 57 -17.02 7.91 -4.51
C ASP A 57 -15.66 8.46 -4.97
N ASN A 58 -14.78 7.59 -5.49
CA ASN A 58 -13.40 7.91 -5.86
C ASN A 58 -12.51 8.30 -4.66
N ALA A 59 -12.96 8.03 -3.44
CA ALA A 59 -12.11 8.16 -2.27
C ALA A 59 -11.02 7.07 -2.29
N CYS A 60 -9.77 7.49 -2.21
CA CYS A 60 -8.59 6.66 -2.09
C CYS A 60 -8.05 6.80 -0.67
N ALA A 61 -8.28 5.78 0.14
CA ALA A 61 -7.86 5.73 1.52
C ALA A 61 -6.47 5.07 1.63
N LEU A 62 -5.49 5.83 2.14
CA LEU A 62 -4.11 5.37 2.33
C LEU A 62 -3.87 5.01 3.79
N SER A 63 -3.24 3.87 4.04
CA SER A 63 -3.09 3.29 5.39
C SER A 63 -1.62 2.95 5.66
N ALA A 64 -1.12 3.34 6.83
CA ALA A 64 0.26 3.09 7.26
C ALA A 64 0.42 1.71 7.91
N VAL A 65 -0.71 1.06 8.20
CA VAL A 65 -0.80 -0.31 8.68
C VAL A 65 -1.65 -1.07 7.68
N VAL A 66 -1.30 -2.33 7.45
CA VAL A 66 -2.09 -3.22 6.61
C VAL A 66 -3.30 -3.72 7.42
N PRO A 67 -4.54 -3.42 6.99
CA PRO A 67 -5.72 -3.89 7.71
C PRO A 67 -5.84 -5.40 7.60
N ALA A 68 -6.24 -6.04 8.71
CA ALA A 68 -6.41 -7.50 8.78
C ALA A 68 -7.58 -8.02 7.94
N ALA A 69 -8.53 -7.14 7.62
CA ALA A 69 -9.71 -7.45 6.81
C ALA A 69 -9.78 -6.54 5.60
N VAL A 70 -10.24 -7.10 4.48
CA VAL A 70 -10.59 -6.32 3.30
C VAL A 70 -11.94 -5.66 3.57
N ASP A 71 -12.01 -4.38 3.23
CA ASP A 71 -13.23 -3.60 3.35
C ASP A 71 -14.20 -4.00 2.23
N ALA A 72 -15.40 -4.45 2.60
CA ALA A 72 -16.41 -4.93 1.65
C ALA A 72 -16.92 -3.83 0.71
N ASP A 73 -16.81 -2.57 1.12
CA ASP A 73 -17.24 -1.41 0.35
C ASP A 73 -16.15 -0.89 -0.61
N ALA A 74 -14.92 -1.40 -0.51
CA ALA A 74 -13.84 -1.02 -1.40
C ALA A 74 -14.03 -1.65 -2.79
N LEU A 75 -13.99 -0.81 -3.83
CA LEU A 75 -13.97 -1.24 -5.23
C LEU A 75 -12.68 -1.96 -5.60
N ALA A 76 -11.56 -1.48 -5.05
CA ALA A 76 -10.25 -2.05 -5.25
C ALA A 76 -9.42 -1.82 -3.99
N SER A 77 -8.47 -2.71 -3.73
CA SER A 77 -7.52 -2.55 -2.65
C SER A 77 -6.18 -3.17 -3.03
N GLY A 78 -5.13 -2.76 -2.35
CA GLY A 78 -3.83 -3.34 -2.54
C GLY A 78 -2.78 -2.87 -1.54
N PHE A 79 -1.55 -3.30 -1.78
CA PHE A 79 -0.40 -3.01 -0.95
C PHE A 79 0.61 -2.16 -1.72
N ALA A 80 1.36 -1.33 -1.00
CA ALA A 80 2.53 -0.67 -1.55
C ALA A 80 3.67 -1.68 -1.74
N PRO A 81 4.63 -1.43 -2.65
CA PRO A 81 5.82 -2.28 -2.82
C PRO A 81 6.63 -2.49 -1.54
N ARG A 82 6.57 -1.52 -0.62
CA ARG A 82 7.23 -1.54 0.70
C ARG A 82 6.54 -2.41 1.75
N ALA A 83 5.29 -2.84 1.50
CA ALA A 83 4.57 -3.69 2.44
C ALA A 83 5.29 -5.03 2.60
N PRO A 84 5.28 -5.63 3.81
CA PRO A 84 5.91 -6.92 4.04
C PRO A 84 5.48 -8.01 3.04
N SER A 85 6.44 -8.78 2.54
CA SER A 85 6.24 -9.77 1.46
C SER A 85 5.29 -10.92 1.84
N PHE A 86 5.05 -11.14 3.13
CA PHE A 86 4.06 -12.13 3.58
C PHE A 86 2.62 -11.67 3.30
N LEU A 87 2.37 -10.35 3.28
CA LEU A 87 1.04 -9.79 2.98
C LEU A 87 0.77 -9.83 1.48
N GLN A 88 1.80 -9.60 0.66
CA GLN A 88 1.72 -9.69 -0.79
C GLN A 88 1.33 -11.10 -1.28
N ARG A 89 1.69 -12.14 -0.52
CA ARG A 89 1.36 -13.55 -0.81
C ARG A 89 0.01 -14.01 -0.25
N ALA A 90 -0.52 -13.32 0.75
CA ALA A 90 -1.68 -13.79 1.52
C ALA A 90 -3.03 -13.46 0.87
N THR A 91 -3.08 -12.51 -0.07
CA THR A 91 -4.34 -12.07 -0.68
C THR A 91 -4.48 -12.61 -2.10
N PRO A 92 -5.57 -13.33 -2.43
CA PRO A 92 -5.97 -13.51 -3.82
C PRO A 92 -6.39 -12.13 -4.35
N PHE A 93 -5.44 -11.43 -4.95
CA PHE A 93 -5.72 -10.18 -5.66
C PHE A 93 -6.68 -10.48 -6.80
N VAL A 94 -7.82 -9.77 -6.84
CA VAL A 94 -8.42 -9.45 -8.13
C VAL A 94 -7.47 -8.47 -8.78
N HIS A 95 -6.45 -9.00 -9.46
CA HIS A 95 -5.56 -8.23 -10.30
C HIS A 95 -6.44 -7.50 -11.31
N HIS A 96 -6.56 -6.18 -11.15
CA HIS A 96 -6.78 -5.36 -12.32
C HIS A 96 -5.51 -5.56 -13.17
N PRO A 97 -5.62 -6.04 -14.42
CA PRO A 97 -4.44 -6.22 -15.24
C PRO A 97 -3.73 -4.87 -15.33
N SER A 98 -2.47 -4.85 -14.89
CA SER A 98 -1.53 -3.79 -15.21
C SER A 98 -1.67 -3.49 -16.69
N ALA A 99 -1.77 -2.19 -16.99
CA ALA A 99 -1.62 -1.65 -18.32
C ALA A 99 -0.52 -2.43 -19.06
N THR A 100 -0.86 -2.91 -20.26
CA THR A 100 0.07 -3.50 -21.21
C THR A 100 1.28 -2.59 -21.37
N GLU A 101 2.36 -2.94 -20.69
CA GLU A 101 3.69 -2.42 -20.99
C GLU A 101 4.11 -3.05 -22.33
N PRO A 102 4.47 -2.27 -23.37
CA PRO A 102 4.96 -2.85 -24.61
C PRO A 102 6.29 -3.55 -24.32
N GLN A 103 6.29 -4.88 -24.38
CA GLN A 103 7.52 -5.67 -24.34
C GLN A 103 8.39 -5.26 -25.54
N PRO A 104 9.65 -4.83 -25.33
CA PRO A 104 10.63 -4.92 -26.38
C PRO A 104 10.95 -6.40 -26.57
N GLU A 105 10.59 -6.93 -27.73
CA GLU A 105 10.98 -8.27 -28.19
C GLU A 105 12.51 -8.34 -28.28
N ALA A 106 13.17 -8.80 -27.23
CA ALA A 106 14.55 -9.23 -27.27
C ALA A 106 14.60 -10.75 -27.34
N SER A 107 14.43 -11.20 -28.58
CA SER A 107 14.87 -12.44 -29.21
C SER A 107 15.58 -13.48 -28.35
N LEU A 108 15.02 -14.69 -28.40
CA LEU A 108 15.65 -15.97 -28.07
C LEU A 108 17.01 -16.13 -28.76
N ALA A 109 18.03 -16.50 -27.98
CA ALA A 109 19.13 -17.33 -28.43
C ALA A 109 19.49 -18.30 -27.29
N SER A 110 19.10 -19.55 -27.47
CA SER A 110 19.56 -20.70 -26.69
C SER A 110 21.04 -20.94 -26.95
N GLU A 111 21.83 -21.13 -25.90
CA GLU A 111 22.91 -22.14 -25.90
C GLU A 111 22.90 -22.85 -24.54
N HIS A 112 22.46 -24.12 -24.57
CA HIS A 112 22.71 -25.11 -23.52
C HIS A 112 24.20 -25.45 -23.59
N GLU A 113 24.93 -25.30 -22.48
CA GLU A 113 26.21 -25.99 -22.33
C GLU A 113 26.20 -26.81 -21.02
N ASP A 114 26.45 -28.09 -21.23
CA ASP A 114 26.48 -29.20 -20.30
C ASP A 114 27.80 -29.16 -19.51
N VAL A 115 27.74 -29.06 -18.18
CA VAL A 115 28.83 -29.53 -17.31
C VAL A 115 28.25 -30.22 -16.09
N ALA A 116 28.18 -31.56 -16.18
CA ALA A 116 28.16 -32.42 -15.03
C ALA A 116 29.49 -32.33 -14.25
N ALA A 117 29.42 -32.13 -12.92
CA ALA A 117 30.01 -33.05 -11.94
C ALA A 117 30.02 -32.47 -10.51
N ALA A 118 29.80 -33.39 -9.56
CA ALA A 118 30.16 -33.36 -8.13
C ALA A 118 29.24 -32.61 -7.14
N ALA A 119 28.31 -33.38 -6.55
CA ALA A 119 27.97 -33.30 -5.12
C ALA A 119 29.18 -33.87 -4.28
N PRO A 120 29.26 -33.77 -2.93
CA PRO A 120 28.08 -33.70 -2.05
C PRO A 120 28.24 -33.02 -0.63
N GLU A 121 27.08 -32.78 -0.02
CA GLU A 121 26.70 -32.79 1.42
C GLU A 121 27.26 -31.81 2.46
N ASP A 122 26.35 -31.52 3.40
CA ASP A 122 26.53 -31.18 4.81
C ASP A 122 26.63 -29.70 5.21
N ASP A 123 25.47 -29.14 5.58
CA ASP A 123 25.38 -28.07 6.59
C ASP A 123 24.01 -28.16 7.31
N SER A 124 23.69 -29.35 7.83
CA SER A 124 22.58 -29.54 8.78
C SER A 124 23.01 -29.19 10.21
N VAL A 125 23.57 -27.99 10.43
CA VAL A 125 24.00 -27.52 11.77
C VAL A 125 23.63 -26.04 11.96
N LEU A 126 22.34 -25.72 11.90
CA LEU A 126 21.87 -24.39 12.31
C LEU A 126 20.44 -24.39 12.91
N LEU A 127 19.98 -25.54 13.40
CA LEU A 127 18.81 -25.65 14.27
C LEU A 127 19.24 -25.81 15.73
N GLY A 128 20.03 -24.84 16.21
CA GLY A 128 20.30 -24.65 17.63
C GLY A 128 19.04 -24.17 18.35
N GLY A 129 18.10 -25.10 18.56
CA GLY A 129 17.01 -24.92 19.51
C GLY A 129 17.58 -24.85 20.93
N PRO A 130 17.04 -23.99 21.81
CA PRO A 130 17.56 -23.86 23.17
C PRO A 130 17.38 -25.18 23.94
N ASP A 131 18.47 -25.64 24.57
CA ASP A 131 18.45 -26.79 25.48
C ASP A 131 17.54 -26.50 26.69
N GLU A 132 16.35 -27.11 26.73
CA GLU A 132 15.43 -27.14 27.88
C GLU A 132 16.04 -27.89 29.09
N ALA A 133 17.29 -28.36 29.00
CA ALA A 133 18.03 -29.05 30.06
C ALA A 133 18.53 -28.12 31.18
N ALA A 134 18.48 -26.81 31.00
CA ALA A 134 18.88 -25.84 32.04
C ALA A 134 17.76 -25.49 33.05
N LEU A 135 16.52 -25.96 32.85
CA LEU A 135 15.36 -25.55 33.66
C LEU A 135 14.89 -26.57 34.72
N ARG A 136 15.68 -27.63 34.99
CA ARG A 136 15.35 -28.62 36.04
C ARG A 136 16.34 -28.68 37.21
N LEU A 137 16.85 -27.53 37.62
CA LEU A 137 17.59 -27.38 38.88
C LEU A 137 17.12 -26.11 39.59
N ARG A 138 15.92 -26.16 40.16
CA ARG A 138 15.56 -25.53 41.45
C ARG A 138 14.17 -25.92 41.90
#